data_AF-A0A385EKN2-F1
#
_entry.id   AF-A0A385EKN2-F1
#
_cell.length_a   1.000
_cell.length_b   1.000
_cell.length_c   1.000
_cell.angle_alpha   90.00
_cell.angle_beta   90.00
_cell.angle_gamma   90.00
#
_symmetry.space_group_name_H-M   'P 1'
#
loop_
_entity.id
_entity.type
_entity.pdbx_description
1 polymer ?
#
loop_
_entity_poly.entity_id
_entity_poly.type
_entity_poly.pdbx_seq_one_letter_code
_entity_poly.pdbx_strand_id
1 'polypeptide(L)'
;MDKNKLEIYLRICENIKEYKNLEFECYNEDEKVFDSNLQCPLAYTTKGDNEEFEIQVTLDLNNNQIIKEISHVYINYKEYECFKDWEEIASKTLNFDDLIMTDMDVDDLLEEIPNKKGIKY
;
A
#
# COMPACT_ATOMS: atom_id res chain seq x y z
N MET A 1 -4.99 -26.62 -2.37
CA MET A 1 -4.14 -25.60 -3.01
C MET A 1 -3.13 -26.34 -3.85
N ASP A 2 -3.03 -26.03 -5.14
CA ASP A 2 -2.06 -26.68 -6.04
C ASP A 2 -0.63 -26.44 -5.52
N LYS A 3 0.24 -27.46 -5.62
CA LYS A 3 1.62 -27.38 -5.10
C LYS A 3 2.37 -26.14 -5.62
N ASN A 4 2.18 -25.81 -6.90
CA ASN A 4 2.74 -24.63 -7.53
C ASN A 4 2.22 -23.32 -6.89
N LYS A 5 0.93 -23.25 -6.58
CA LYS A 5 0.32 -22.07 -5.93
C LYS A 5 0.82 -21.86 -4.51
N LEU A 6 1.14 -22.93 -3.79
CA LEU A 6 1.77 -22.86 -2.47
C LEU A 6 3.21 -22.33 -2.54
N GLU A 7 3.99 -22.81 -3.50
CA GLU A 7 5.37 -22.33 -3.71
C GLU A 7 5.39 -20.83 -4.03
N ILE A 8 4.49 -20.37 -4.91
CA ILE A 8 4.36 -18.94 -5.25
C ILE A 8 3.95 -18.12 -4.01
N TYR A 9 2.96 -18.59 -3.26
CA TYR A 9 2.52 -17.91 -2.03
C TYR A 9 3.66 -17.75 -1.01
N LEU A 10 4.44 -18.79 -0.80
CA LEU A 10 5.59 -18.75 0.12
C LEU A 10 6.63 -17.74 -0.36
N ARG A 11 6.91 -17.69 -1.67
CA ARG A 11 7.82 -16.72 -2.26
C ARG A 11 7.34 -15.27 -2.07
N ILE A 12 6.04 -15.00 -2.27
CA ILE A 12 5.46 -13.69 -1.98
C ILE A 12 5.67 -13.34 -0.50
N CYS A 13 5.43 -14.29 0.40
CA CYS A 13 5.65 -14.07 1.82
C CYS A 13 7.12 -13.72 2.10
N GLU A 14 8.06 -14.50 1.59
CA GLU A 14 9.50 -14.25 1.76
C GLU A 14 9.91 -12.87 1.25
N ASN A 15 9.48 -12.48 0.05
CA ASN A 15 9.76 -11.15 -0.49
C ASN A 15 9.25 -10.02 0.41
N ILE A 16 8.03 -10.15 0.96
CA ILE A 16 7.46 -9.15 1.87
C ILE A 16 8.22 -9.11 3.19
N LYS A 17 8.64 -10.27 3.71
CA LYS A 17 9.45 -10.35 4.94
C LYS A 17 10.80 -9.68 4.76
N GLU A 18 11.49 -9.95 3.65
CA GLU A 18 12.76 -9.30 3.32
C GLU A 18 12.57 -7.79 3.18
N TYR A 19 11.56 -7.34 2.44
CA TYR A 19 11.21 -5.93 2.31
C TYR A 19 10.98 -5.26 3.67
N LYS A 20 10.12 -5.83 4.52
CA LYS A 20 9.81 -5.25 5.84
C LYS A 20 11.02 -5.19 6.76
N ASN A 21 11.89 -6.20 6.70
CA ASN A 21 13.16 -6.21 7.42
C ASN A 21 14.09 -5.08 6.95
N LEU A 22 14.22 -4.91 5.64
CA LEU A 22 15.12 -3.92 5.04
C LEU A 22 14.65 -2.48 5.31
N GLU A 23 13.36 -2.20 5.19
CA GLU A 23 12.85 -0.82 5.32
C GLU A 23 12.52 -0.40 6.76
N PHE A 24 12.10 -1.33 7.61
CA PHE A 24 11.55 -0.99 8.93
C PHE A 24 12.27 -1.63 10.12
N GLU A 25 13.23 -2.53 9.89
CA GLU A 25 13.95 -3.29 10.92
C GLU A 25 13.04 -3.97 11.97
N CYS A 26 11.76 -4.20 11.65
CA CYS A 26 10.73 -4.52 12.64
C CYS A 26 10.07 -5.90 12.44
N TYR A 27 10.58 -6.75 11.55
CA TYR A 27 9.90 -7.99 11.23
C TYR A 27 10.05 -9.03 12.34
N ASN A 28 8.92 -9.55 12.80
CA ASN A 28 8.85 -10.72 13.66
C ASN A 28 8.61 -11.98 12.81
N GLU A 29 9.54 -12.94 12.85
CA GLU A 29 9.48 -14.16 12.04
C GLU A 29 8.19 -14.98 12.24
N ASP A 30 7.61 -14.91 13.45
CA ASP A 30 6.39 -15.61 13.83
C ASP A 30 5.11 -14.88 13.37
N GLU A 31 5.22 -13.63 12.91
CA GLU A 31 4.08 -12.86 12.45
C GLU A 31 3.63 -13.31 11.06
N LYS A 32 2.32 -13.55 10.94
CA LYS A 32 1.70 -13.87 9.66
C LYS A 32 1.78 -12.66 8.74
N VAL A 33 2.28 -12.87 7.53
CA VAL A 33 2.38 -11.83 6.50
C VAL A 33 1.00 -11.31 6.09
N PHE A 34 0.04 -12.22 5.94
CA PHE A 34 -1.31 -11.91 5.48
C PHE A 34 -2.34 -12.11 6.59
N ASP A 35 -3.37 -11.26 6.57
CA ASP A 35 -4.56 -11.42 7.41
C ASP A 35 -5.50 -12.53 6.88
N SER A 36 -6.67 -12.67 7.51
CA SER A 36 -7.68 -13.65 7.08
C SER A 36 -8.26 -13.38 5.69
N ASN A 37 -8.13 -12.17 5.17
CA ASN A 37 -8.61 -11.73 3.86
C ASN A 37 -7.51 -11.74 2.80
N LEU A 38 -6.35 -12.36 3.09
CA LEU A 38 -5.18 -12.36 2.22
C LEU A 38 -4.70 -10.94 1.84
N GLN A 39 -4.83 -10.01 2.79
CA GLN A 39 -4.34 -8.65 2.68
C GLN A 39 -3.12 -8.45 3.58
N CYS A 40 -2.16 -7.66 3.10
CA CYS A 40 -0.95 -7.29 3.83
C CYS A 40 -0.67 -5.80 3.67
N PRO A 41 -0.68 -5.02 4.76
CA PRO A 41 -0.13 -3.66 4.75
C PRO A 41 1.36 -3.71 4.39
N LEU A 42 1.74 -2.92 3.39
CA LEU A 42 3.10 -2.82 2.88
C LEU A 42 3.79 -1.54 3.36
N ALA A 43 3.11 -0.39 3.23
CA ALA A 43 3.67 0.89 3.61
C ALA A 43 2.59 1.80 4.21
N TYR A 44 3.04 2.69 5.09
CA TYR A 44 2.25 3.78 5.63
C TYR A 44 3.14 5.02 5.72
N THR A 45 2.62 6.16 5.28
CA THR A 45 3.31 7.45 5.42
C THR A 45 2.31 8.60 5.44
N THR A 46 2.78 9.79 5.81
CA THR A 46 2.01 11.03 5.71
C THR A 46 2.65 11.97 4.67
N LYS A 47 1.84 12.80 4.02
CA LYS A 47 2.27 13.85 3.08
C LYS A 47 1.55 15.18 3.34
N GLY A 48 2.09 16.24 2.78
CA GLY A 48 1.61 17.63 2.93
C GLY A 48 2.34 18.39 4.04
N ASP A 49 2.26 19.71 3.99
CA ASP A 49 2.98 20.61 4.92
C ASP A 49 2.67 20.33 6.40
N ASN A 50 1.44 19.87 6.68
CA ASN A 50 0.98 19.53 8.02
C ASN A 50 0.77 18.02 8.22
N GLU A 51 1.33 17.18 7.35
CA GLU A 51 1.15 15.72 7.38
C GLU A 51 -0.34 15.30 7.33
N GLU A 52 -1.17 16.09 6.65
CA GLU A 52 -2.63 15.95 6.68
C GLU A 52 -3.17 14.83 5.78
N PHE A 53 -2.37 14.39 4.80
CA PHE A 53 -2.70 13.26 3.95
C PHE A 53 -2.01 12.00 4.44
N GLU A 54 -2.79 10.97 4.73
CA GLU A 54 -2.28 9.64 5.05
C GLU A 54 -2.28 8.78 3.79
N ILE A 55 -1.15 8.13 3.52
CA ILE A 55 -1.00 7.16 2.43
C ILE A 55 -0.83 5.79 3.04
N GLN A 56 -1.76 4.89 2.73
CA GLN A 56 -1.68 3.49 3.10
C GLN A 56 -1.61 2.61 1.85
N VAL A 57 -0.61 1.74 1.82
CA VAL A 57 -0.39 0.80 0.71
C VAL A 57 -0.63 -0.62 1.19
N THR A 58 -1.54 -1.33 0.54
CA THR A 58 -1.94 -2.69 0.90
C THR A 58 -1.87 -3.62 -0.30
N LEU A 59 -1.21 -4.77 -0.16
CA LEU A 59 -1.29 -5.86 -1.13
C LEU A 59 -2.53 -6.72 -0.84
N ASP A 60 -3.35 -6.94 -1.86
CA ASP A 60 -4.52 -7.79 -1.83
C ASP A 60 -4.35 -8.96 -2.81
N LEU A 61 -4.08 -10.16 -2.28
CA LEU A 61 -3.89 -11.36 -3.09
C LEU A 61 -5.19 -11.98 -3.59
N ASN A 62 -6.35 -11.63 -3.04
CA ASN A 62 -7.63 -12.12 -3.56
C ASN A 62 -7.96 -11.47 -4.90
N ASN A 63 -7.63 -10.17 -5.03
CA ASN A 63 -7.86 -9.38 -6.23
C ASN A 63 -6.59 -9.19 -7.09
N ASN A 64 -5.46 -9.77 -6.69
CA ASN A 64 -4.15 -9.64 -7.34
C ASN A 64 -3.79 -8.17 -7.58
N GLN A 65 -3.86 -7.32 -6.55
CA GLN A 65 -3.62 -5.89 -6.72
C GLN A 65 -2.90 -5.28 -5.52
N ILE A 66 -2.18 -4.19 -5.76
CA ILE A 66 -1.77 -3.25 -4.72
C ILE A 66 -2.76 -2.09 -4.72
N ILE A 67 -3.26 -1.76 -3.55
CA ILE A 67 -4.17 -0.65 -3.30
C ILE A 67 -3.36 0.45 -2.61
N LYS A 68 -3.30 1.63 -3.23
CA LYS A 68 -2.72 2.84 -2.65
C LYS A 68 -3.87 3.77 -2.28
N GLU A 69 -4.12 3.92 -1.00
CA GLU A 69 -5.19 4.76 -0.46
C GLU A 69 -4.58 6.05 0.08
N ILE A 70 -4.99 7.18 -0.50
CA ILE A 70 -4.67 8.52 -0.02
C ILE A 70 -5.92 9.03 0.69
N SER A 71 -5.79 9.27 1.98
CA SER A 71 -6.90 9.72 2.81
C SER A 71 -6.60 11.04 3.47
N HIS A 72 -7.63 11.89 3.49
CA HIS A 72 -7.69 13.16 4.17
C HIS A 72 -9.06 13.28 4.83
N VAL A 73 -9.22 14.20 5.77
CA VAL A 73 -10.49 14.44 6.49
C VAL A 73 -11.71 14.59 5.55
N TYR A 74 -11.50 15.08 4.33
CA TYR A 74 -12.57 15.37 3.36
C TYR A 74 -12.54 14.55 2.07
N ILE A 75 -11.43 13.84 1.81
CA ILE A 75 -11.22 13.13 0.55
C ILE A 75 -10.64 11.76 0.87
N ASN A 76 -11.10 10.77 0.11
CA ASN A 76 -10.49 9.47 0.06
C ASN A 76 -10.33 9.11 -1.41
N TYR A 77 -9.08 8.91 -1.82
CA TYR A 77 -8.72 8.57 -3.18
C TYR A 77 -7.96 7.25 -3.17
N LYS A 78 -8.22 6.40 -4.18
CA LYS A 78 -7.63 5.06 -4.28
C LYS A 78 -7.09 4.82 -5.68
N GLU A 79 -5.83 4.40 -5.73
CA GLU A 79 -5.18 3.89 -6.93
C GLU A 79 -5.00 2.39 -6.80
N TYR A 80 -5.10 1.70 -7.94
CA TYR A 80 -5.00 0.25 -8.00
C TYR A 80 -3.95 -0.14 -9.03
N GLU A 81 -2.91 -0.83 -8.57
CA GLU A 81 -1.96 -1.51 -9.44
C GLU A 81 -2.36 -2.98 -9.53
N CYS A 82 -2.92 -3.39 -10.68
CA CYS A 82 -3.41 -4.75 -10.88
C CYS A 82 -2.33 -5.65 -11.51
N PHE A 83 -2.26 -6.88 -11.01
CA PHE A 83 -1.40 -7.94 -11.51
C PHE A 83 -2.23 -9.03 -12.17
N LYS A 84 -1.66 -9.67 -13.19
CA LYS A 84 -2.29 -10.77 -13.91
C LYS A 84 -2.48 -11.99 -13.01
N ASP A 85 -1.46 -12.31 -12.21
CA ASP A 85 -1.43 -13.50 -11.36
C ASP A 85 -0.42 -13.35 -10.21
N TRP A 86 -0.38 -14.35 -9.33
CA TRP A 86 0.52 -14.37 -8.18
C TRP A 86 2.00 -14.46 -8.56
N GLU A 87 2.35 -14.93 -9.77
CA GLU A 87 3.76 -14.97 -10.18
C GLU A 87 4.29 -13.60 -10.54
N GLU A 88 3.45 -12.76 -11.14
CA GLU A 88 3.80 -11.36 -11.37
C GLU A 88 4.05 -10.63 -10.04
N ILE A 89 3.21 -10.89 -9.03
CA ILE A 89 3.39 -10.36 -7.67
C ILE A 89 4.70 -10.87 -7.06
N ALA A 90 4.98 -12.17 -7.16
CA ALA A 90 6.20 -12.79 -6.63
C ALA A 90 7.49 -12.32 -7.34
N SER A 91 7.36 -11.75 -8.53
CA SER A 91 8.47 -11.22 -9.32
C SER A 91 8.69 -9.72 -9.10
N LYS A 92 7.75 -9.02 -8.43
CA LYS A 92 7.86 -7.60 -8.15
C LYS A 92 8.81 -7.36 -6.96
N THR A 93 9.79 -6.51 -7.19
CA THR A 93 10.62 -5.96 -6.10
C THR A 93 9.83 -4.89 -5.37
N LEU A 94 9.71 -5.03 -4.05
CA LEU A 94 9.08 -4.04 -3.19
C LEU A 94 10.13 -3.03 -2.73
N ASN A 95 9.83 -1.74 -2.88
CA ASN A 95 10.64 -0.63 -2.43
C ASN A 95 9.69 0.43 -1.84
N PHE A 96 10.05 1.02 -0.71
CA PHE A 96 9.15 1.95 -0.03
C PHE A 96 8.77 3.15 -0.89
N ASP A 97 9.74 3.83 -1.49
CA ASP A 97 9.53 5.04 -2.30
C ASP A 97 8.61 4.76 -3.50
N ASP A 98 8.81 3.63 -4.18
CA ASP A 98 7.97 3.21 -5.30
C ASP A 98 6.53 2.88 -4.86
N LEU A 99 6.37 2.30 -3.66
CA LEU A 99 5.06 1.94 -3.12
C LEU A 99 4.25 3.19 -2.73
N ILE A 100 4.87 4.18 -2.11
CA ILE A 100 4.20 5.42 -1.67
C ILE A 100 4.11 6.50 -2.77
N MET A 101 4.71 6.26 -3.93
CA MET A 101 4.52 7.12 -5.09
C MET A 101 3.09 6.96 -5.59
N THR A 102 2.39 8.07 -5.78
CA THR A 102 1.01 8.12 -6.25
C THR A 102 0.95 8.94 -7.52
N ASP A 103 0.07 8.57 -8.46
CA ASP A 103 -0.12 9.32 -9.70
C ASP A 103 -0.76 10.70 -9.41
N MET A 104 -1.58 10.76 -8.37
CA MET A 104 -2.20 11.99 -7.91
C MET A 104 -1.29 12.79 -6.97
N ASP A 105 -1.11 14.08 -7.30
CA ASP A 105 -0.45 15.03 -6.41
C ASP A 105 -1.40 15.44 -5.28
N VAL A 106 -0.86 15.54 -4.07
CA VAL A 106 -1.64 15.96 -2.89
C VAL A 106 -2.08 17.41 -2.99
N ASP A 107 -1.33 18.25 -3.73
CA ASP A 107 -1.70 19.64 -3.99
C ASP A 107 -2.94 19.73 -4.88
N ASP A 108 -3.05 18.87 -5.89
CA ASP A 108 -4.25 18.79 -6.75
C ASP A 108 -5.47 18.36 -5.92
N LEU A 109 -5.28 17.40 -4.99
CA LEU A 109 -6.33 16.97 -4.07
C LEU A 109 -6.80 18.09 -3.15
N LEU A 110 -5.91 18.96 -2.68
CA LEU A 110 -6.25 20.11 -1.84
C LEU A 110 -7.16 21.10 -2.59
N GLU A 111 -6.97 21.28 -3.90
CA GLU A 111 -7.83 22.15 -4.71
C GLU A 111 -9.25 21.58 -4.89
N GLU A 112 -9.40 20.26 -4.88
CA GLU A 112 -10.69 19.58 -4.96
C GLU A 112 -11.47 19.58 -3.63
N ILE A 113 -10.79 19.76 -2.50
CA ILE A 113 -11.47 19.94 -1.22
C ILE A 113 -12.29 21.22 -1.33
N PRO A 114 -13.63 21.17 -1.17
CA PRO A 114 -14.47 22.33 -1.30
C PRO A 114 -13.98 23.38 -0.31
N ASN A 115 -13.37 24.43 -0.87
CA ASN A 115 -12.92 25.66 -0.26
C ASN A 115 -13.42 25.82 1.19
N LYS A 116 -12.51 26.09 2.13
CA LYS A 116 -12.81 26.84 3.38
C LYS A 116 -13.34 28.25 3.05
N LYS A 117 -14.36 28.38 2.22
CA LYS A 117 -15.21 29.57 2.09
C LYS A 117 -16.08 29.62 3.34
N GLY A 118 -15.52 30.07 4.46
CA GLY A 118 -16.39 30.31 5.62
C GLY A 118 -15.80 30.68 6.97
N ILE A 119 -14.50 30.58 7.23
CA ILE A 119 -13.99 30.98 8.56
C ILE A 119 -13.10 32.22 8.39
N LYS A 120 -13.74 33.38 8.46
CA LYS A 120 -13.07 34.63 8.82
C LYS A 120 -12.79 34.56 10.33
N TYR A 121 -11.52 34.71 10.71
CA TYR A 121 -11.15 35.09 12.07
C TYR A 121 -11.66 36.50 12.37
#